data_AF-A0A3E0NYX2-F1
#
_entry.id   AF-A0A3E0NYX2-F1
#
_cell.length_a   1.000
_cell.length_b   1.000
_cell.length_c   1.000
_cell.angle_alpha   90.00
_cell.angle_beta   90.00
_cell.angle_gamma   90.00
#
_symmetry.space_group_name_H-M   'P 1'
#
loop_
_entity.id
_entity.type
_entity.pdbx_description
1 polymer ?
#
loop_
_entity_poly.entity_id
_entity_poly.type
_entity_poly.pdbx_seq_one_letter_code
_entity_poly.pdbx_strand_id
1 'polypeptide(L)' 'MPQRIVLDNGTECTSKALDQWAFVHGVSLWFIRPGKSVENCYVESFNGKFRDECLNLH' A
#
# COMPACT_ATOMS: atom_id res chain seq x y z
N MET A 1 6.65 14.41 -5.00
CA MET A 1 5.48 13.73 -4.39
C MET A 1 4.85 12.82 -5.43
N PRO A 2 4.46 11.58 -5.08
CA PRO A 2 3.76 10.69 -6.01
C PRO A 2 2.39 11.27 -6.35
N GLN A 3 1.92 11.07 -7.58
CA GLN A 3 0.58 11.52 -7.98
C GLN A 3 -0.53 10.59 -7.45
N ARG A 4 -0.21 9.32 -7.24
CA ARG A 4 -1.14 8.30 -6.74
C ARG A 4 -0.41 7.30 -5.85
N ILE A 5 -1.09 6.86 -4.79
CA ILE A 5 -0.68 5.75 -3.93
C ILE A 5 -1.79 4.69 -3.99
N VAL A 6 -1.40 3.43 -4.21
CA VAL A 6 -2.33 2.29 -4.15
C VAL A 6 -2.27 1.69 -2.76
N LEU A 7 -3.43 1.52 -2.13
CA LEU A 7 -3.57 1.00 -0.78
C LEU A 7 -4.43 -0.26 -0.78
N ASP A 8 -4.16 -1.16 0.14
CA ASP A 8 -5.09 -2.24 0.46
C ASP A 8 -6.24 -1.70 1.33
N ASN A 9 -7.22 -2.57 1.62
CA ASN A 9 -8.34 -2.22 2.49
C ASN A 9 -8.01 -2.43 3.98
N GLY A 10 -6.72 -2.41 4.36
CA GLY A 10 -6.29 -2.48 5.75
C GLY A 10 -6.86 -1.32 6.56
N THR A 11 -7.21 -1.58 7.82
CA THR A 11 -7.73 -0.53 8.72
C THR A 11 -6.66 0.51 9.05
N GLU A 12 -5.39 0.13 8.96
CA GLU A 12 -4.23 1.02 9.05
C GLU A 12 -4.19 2.06 7.91
N CYS A 13 -4.70 1.70 6.73
CA CYS A 13 -4.69 2.53 5.51
C CYS A 13 -5.94 3.41 5.37
N THR A 14 -6.91 3.30 6.30
CA THR A 14 -8.18 4.05 6.26
C THR A 14 -8.27 5.14 7.35
N SER A 15 -7.13 5.62 7.84
CA SER A 15 -7.09 6.70 8.83
C SER A 15 -7.40 8.08 8.23
N LYS A 16 -8.14 8.92 8.98
CA LYS A 16 -8.42 10.32 8.59
C LYS A 16 -7.15 11.16 8.45
N ALA A 17 -6.10 10.84 9.21
CA ALA A 17 -4.83 11.54 9.14
C ALA A 17 -4.13 11.32 7.78
N LEU A 18 -4.20 10.10 7.25
CA LEU A 18 -3.65 9.77 5.93
C LEU A 18 -4.40 10.50 4.81
N ASP A 19 -5.73 10.52 4.89
CA ASP A 19 -6.58 11.23 3.93
C ASP A 19 -6.30 12.73 3.93
N GLN A 20 -6.21 13.35 5.11
CA GLN A 20 -5.85 14.77 5.25
C GLN A 20 -4.45 15.07 4.69
N TRP A 21 -3.46 14.20 4.98
CA TRP A 21 -2.12 14.34 4.43
C TRP A 21 -2.14 14.27 2.89
N ALA A 22 -2.85 13.30 2.33
CA ALA A 22 -2.94 13.11 0.88
C ALA A 22 -3.61 14.31 0.20
N PHE A 23 -4.68 14.85 0.79
CA PHE A 23 -5.36 16.05 0.31
C PHE A 23 -4.43 17.27 0.27
N VAL A 24 -3.71 17.55 1.36
CA VAL A 24 -2.78 18.69 1.44
C VAL A 24 -1.66 18.60 0.39
N HIS A 25 -1.22 17.39 0.06
CA HIS A 25 -0.12 17.16 -0.87
C HIS A 25 -0.58 16.89 -2.31
N GLY A 26 -1.88 16.93 -2.59
CA GLY A 26 -2.44 16.64 -3.92
C GLY A 26 -2.22 15.19 -4.37
N VAL A 27 -2.08 14.26 -3.44
CA VAL A 27 -1.84 12.83 -3.70
C VAL A 27 -3.18 12.10 -3.76
N SER A 28 -3.41 11.32 -4.81
CA SER A 28 -4.62 10.48 -4.90
C SER A 28 -4.40 9.13 -4.20
N LEU A 29 -5.27 8.79 -3.25
CA LEU A 29 -5.30 7.44 -2.65
C LEU A 29 -6.22 6.53 -3.46
N TRP A 30 -5.74 5.34 -3.84
CA TRP A 30 -6.49 4.37 -4.62
C TRP A 30 -6.57 3.03 -3.87
N PHE A 31 -7.74 2.70 -3.35
CA PHE A 31 -7.96 1.43 -2.67
C PHE A 31 -8.21 0.31 -3.68
N ILE A 32 -7.55 -0.84 -3.49
CA ILE A 32 -7.81 -2.03 -4.30
C ILE A 32 -9.25 -2.53 -4.10
N ARG A 33 -9.79 -3.27 -5.06
CA ARG A 33 -11.14 -3.82 -4.89
C ARG A 33 -11.15 -4.93 -3.82
N PRO A 34 -12.15 -4.94 -2.93
CA PRO A 34 -12.31 -6.04 -1.97
C PRO A 34 -12.34 -7.39 -2.67
N GLY A 35 -11.57 -8.35 -2.17
CA GLY A 35 -11.48 -9.70 -2.74
C GLY A 35 -10.66 -9.81 -4.03
N LYS A 36 -9.99 -8.75 -4.48
CA LYS A 36 -9.16 -8.77 -5.70
C LYS A 36 -7.67 -8.64 -5.38
N SER A 37 -7.12 -9.67 -4.72
CA SER A 37 -5.71 -9.76 -4.31
C SER A 37 -4.71 -9.54 -5.44
N VAL A 38 -5.12 -9.84 -6.69
CA VAL A 38 -4.29 -9.61 -7.88
C VAL A 38 -3.91 -8.15 -8.11
N GLU A 39 -4.70 -7.19 -7.60
CA GLU A 39 -4.38 -5.76 -7.67
C GLU A 39 -3.28 -5.36 -6.68
N ASN A 40 -2.94 -6.22 -5.72
CA ASN A 40 -1.85 -6.02 -4.75
C ASN A 40 -0.61 -6.91 -5.01
N CYS A 41 -0.63 -7.74 -6.07
CA CYS A 41 0.42 -8.75 -6.31
C CYS A 41 1.84 -8.18 -6.36
N TYR A 42 2.01 -6.94 -6.82
CA TYR A 42 3.33 -6.30 -6.88
C TYR A 42 3.89 -6.04 -5.48
N VAL A 43 3.08 -5.44 -4.59
CA VAL A 43 3.48 -5.16 -3.20
C VAL A 43 3.68 -6.46 -2.42
N GLU A 44 2.82 -7.47 -2.63
CA GLU A 44 2.96 -8.76 -1.97
C GLU A 44 4.24 -9.50 -2.41
N SER A 45 4.54 -9.48 -3.72
CA SER A 45 5.77 -10.08 -4.25
C SER A 45 7.01 -9.36 -3.74
N PHE A 46 6.98 -8.04 -3.64
CA PHE A 46 8.07 -7.25 -3.07
C PHE A 46 8.26 -7.58 -1.58
N ASN A 47 7.19 -7.59 -0.79
CA ASN A 47 7.26 -7.90 0.63
C ASN A 47 7.74 -9.33 0.90
N GLY A 48 7.34 -10.29 0.08
CA GLY A 48 7.83 -11.67 0.13
C GLY A 48 9.33 -11.76 -0.14
N LYS A 49 9.78 -11.19 -1.27
CA LYS A 49 11.22 -11.17 -1.62
C LYS A 49 12.06 -10.44 -0.60
N PHE A 50 11.61 -9.28 -0.13
CA PHE A 50 12.32 -8.51 0.89
C PHE A 50 12.46 -9.31 2.19
N ARG A 51 11.41 -10.03 2.60
CA ARG A 51 11.47 -10.90 3.77
C ARG A 51 12.48 -12.03 3.56
N ASP A 52 12.42 -12.72 2.42
CA ASP A 52 13.30 -13.85 2.13
C ASP A 52 14.77 -13.44 1.96
N GLU A 53 15.04 -12.33 1.28
CA GLU A 53 16.40 -11.88 0.95
C GLU A 53 17.05 -11.06 2.08
N CYS A 54 16.27 -10.32 2.87
CA CYS A 54 16.82 -9.36 3.84
C CYS A 54 16.50 -9.68 5.30
N LEU A 55 15.43 -10.43 5.58
CA LEU A 55 14.97 -10.67 6.96
C LEU A 55 15.09 -12.13 7.40
N ASN A 56 15.07 -13.08 6.46
CA ASN A 56 15.18 -14.52 6.70
C ASN A 56 16.60 -15.07 6.45
N LEU A 57 17.65 -14.28 6.71
CA LEU A 57 19.06 -14.67 6.51
C LEU A 57 19.61 -15.61 7.61
N HIS A 58 18.77 -16.40 8.27
CA HIS A 58 19.12 -17.37 9.33
C HIS A 58 18.14 -18.54 9.33
#